data_AF-A0A1Q7BMR5-F1
#
_entry.id   AF-A0A1Q7BMR5-F1
#
_cell.length_a   1.000
_cell.length_b   1.000
_cell.length_c   1.000
_cell.angle_alpha   90.00
_cell.angle_beta   90.00
_cell.angle_gamma   90.00
#
_symmetry.space_group_name_H-M   'P 1'
#
loop_
_entity.id
_entity.type
_entity.pdbx_description
1 polymer ?
#
loop_
_entity_poly.entity_id
_entity_poly.type
_entity_poly.pdbx_seq_one_letter_code
_entity_poly.pdbx_strand_id
1 'polypeptide(L)'
;MSQSAFPVSAPRRRWLLFLPFALVLLLAAAWTGVWFYAAARAEAEIAVWRERERQAGRAQDCASHSIGGYPFRIEVRCGGASFELRGRPTLQLKLPLAVVAVQVYDPKLLIGEFTGPLEISEPGGPPAGIVNWTSAQASVRGLPAGVERASLALVEPTVRDPSIAANDAVFRARRLELHGRPVAGSTADNPFVETALRLEAAVADKLHPLAAKPIDADIAAILRGVNDISPKPWAARFREWQARDGQIEITKARLAQEDVIAVGTGVLKLTPRGGLDGDLKVTVVGIEKVLKMFGIERMMSEGQIGATFNALDRLMPGLGGIARQSAAPGLVAALGQRTELEGKPAVAFPMRFVDGAVFLGPFQVGMVSPLF
;
A
#
# COMPACT_ATOMS: atom_id res chain seq x y z
N MET A 1 -10.78 30.93 -93.71
CA MET A 1 -9.81 30.07 -93.01
C MET A 1 -9.76 30.51 -91.56
N SER A 2 -10.47 29.83 -90.66
CA SER A 2 -10.47 30.12 -89.22
C SER A 2 -9.73 28.99 -88.52
N GLN A 3 -8.54 29.27 -87.99
CA GLN A 3 -7.79 28.30 -87.19
C GLN A 3 -8.23 28.42 -85.74
N SER A 4 -8.96 27.41 -85.25
CA SER A 4 -9.27 27.24 -83.84
C SER A 4 -8.01 26.80 -83.09
N ALA A 5 -7.48 27.66 -82.22
CA ALA A 5 -6.41 27.29 -81.30
C ALA A 5 -7.01 26.56 -80.10
N PHE A 6 -6.61 25.30 -79.89
CA PHE A 6 -6.95 24.55 -78.68
C PHE A 6 -6.12 25.06 -77.49
N PRO A 7 -6.71 25.28 -76.30
CA PRO A 7 -5.93 25.62 -75.13
C PRO A 7 -5.08 24.42 -74.70
N VAL A 8 -3.75 24.62 -74.66
CA VAL A 8 -2.81 23.65 -74.13
C VAL A 8 -3.06 23.51 -72.64
N SER A 9 -3.52 22.34 -72.21
CA SER A 9 -3.68 21.99 -70.80
C SER A 9 -2.33 22.12 -70.10
N ALA A 10 -2.18 23.10 -69.20
CA ALA A 10 -0.98 23.23 -68.37
C ALA A 10 -0.73 21.90 -67.63
N PRO A 11 0.50 21.37 -67.63
CA PRO A 11 0.78 20.11 -66.95
C PRO A 11 0.50 20.28 -65.46
N ARG A 12 -0.58 19.66 -64.97
CA ARG A 12 -0.87 19.58 -63.54
C ARG A 12 0.40 19.08 -62.85
N ARG A 13 0.95 19.90 -61.95
CA ARG A 13 2.25 19.72 -61.30
C ARG A 13 2.17 18.54 -60.33
N ARG A 14 2.15 17.31 -60.87
CA ARG A 14 1.91 16.03 -60.17
C ARG A 14 2.85 15.81 -58.98
N TRP A 15 4.02 16.45 -58.96
CA TRP A 15 4.95 16.37 -57.83
C TRP A 15 4.44 17.03 -56.54
N LEU A 16 3.53 18.02 -56.64
CA LEU A 16 2.85 18.60 -55.48
C LEU A 16 1.99 17.57 -54.73
N LEU A 17 1.58 16.47 -55.37
CA LEU A 17 0.89 15.35 -54.71
C LEU A 17 1.83 14.51 -53.84
N PHE A 18 3.14 14.48 -54.15
CA PHE A 18 4.15 13.77 -53.36
C PHE A 18 4.72 14.62 -52.23
N LEU A 19 4.52 15.95 -52.27
CA LEU A 19 4.96 16.88 -51.23
C LEU A 19 4.45 16.52 -49.82
N PRO A 20 3.16 16.18 -49.58
CA PRO A 20 2.72 15.72 -48.26
C PRO A 20 3.39 14.42 -47.82
N PHE A 21 3.64 13.47 -48.73
CA PHE A 21 4.34 12.23 -48.40
C PHE A 21 5.80 12.48 -48.05
N ALA A 22 6.50 13.33 -48.80
CA ALA A 22 7.87 13.74 -48.51
C ALA A 22 7.95 14.46 -47.15
N LEU A 23 6.98 15.31 -46.84
CA LEU A 23 6.88 15.97 -45.52
C LEU A 23 6.68 14.95 -44.40
N VAL A 24 5.78 13.99 -44.56
CA VAL A 24 5.55 12.93 -43.56
C VAL A 24 6.81 12.08 -43.35
N LEU A 25 7.51 11.72 -44.43
CA LEU A 25 8.78 10.99 -44.33
C LEU A 25 9.86 11.79 -43.61
N LEU A 26 9.96 13.10 -43.89
CA LEU A 26 10.89 13.99 -43.21
C LEU A 26 10.56 14.09 -41.71
N LEU A 27 9.28 14.24 -41.36
CA LEU A 27 8.84 14.27 -39.97
C LEU A 27 9.10 12.94 -39.26
N ALA A 28 8.87 11.79 -39.93
CA ALA A 28 9.16 10.47 -39.38
C ALA A 28 10.67 10.27 -39.16
N ALA A 29 11.52 10.71 -40.09
CA ALA A 29 12.97 10.66 -39.95
C ALA A 29 13.46 11.57 -38.81
N ALA A 30 12.93 12.80 -38.73
CA ALA A 30 13.23 13.73 -37.64
C ALA A 30 12.80 13.15 -36.28
N TRP A 31 11.60 12.57 -36.20
CA TRP A 31 11.11 11.90 -35.00
C TRP A 31 11.97 10.72 -34.58
N THR A 32 12.40 9.91 -35.56
CA THR A 32 13.32 8.79 -35.33
C THR A 32 14.62 9.29 -34.70
N GLY A 33 15.22 10.36 -35.25
CA GLY A 33 16.41 10.98 -34.68
C GLY A 33 16.21 11.49 -33.25
N VAL A 34 15.10 12.19 -32.99
CA VAL A 34 14.75 12.68 -31.65
C VAL A 34 14.58 11.52 -30.65
N TRP A 35 13.91 10.45 -31.06
CA TRP A 35 13.67 9.29 -30.20
C TRP A 35 14.97 8.59 -29.81
N PHE A 36 15.88 8.32 -30.76
CA PHE A 36 17.17 7.70 -30.46
C PHE A 36 18.07 8.60 -29.61
N TYR A 37 18.02 9.92 -29.83
CA TYR A 37 18.69 10.89 -28.96
C TYR A 37 18.16 10.83 -27.52
N ALA A 38 16.83 10.80 -27.35
CA ALA A 38 16.20 10.70 -26.03
C ALA A 38 16.55 9.38 -25.33
N ALA A 39 16.57 8.25 -26.06
CA ALA A 39 16.96 6.95 -25.53
C ALA A 39 18.42 6.94 -25.02
N ALA A 40 19.36 7.46 -25.82
CA ALA A 40 20.77 7.58 -25.41
C ALA A 40 20.96 8.52 -24.22
N ARG A 41 20.21 9.63 -24.18
CA ARG A 41 20.23 10.58 -23.07
C ARG A 41 19.69 9.96 -21.77
N ALA A 42 18.64 9.15 -21.87
CA ALA A 42 18.07 8.43 -20.74
C ALA A 42 19.06 7.42 -20.16
N GLU A 43 19.77 6.68 -21.01
CA GLU A 43 20.80 5.73 -20.56
C GLU A 43 21.89 6.41 -19.73
N ALA A 44 22.37 7.58 -20.17
CA ALA A 44 23.35 8.36 -19.44
C ALA A 44 22.84 8.88 -18.08
N GLU A 45 21.60 9.39 -18.00
CA GLU A 45 21.00 9.79 -16.72
C GLU A 45 20.82 8.63 -15.76
N ILE A 46 20.38 7.47 -16.25
CA ILE A 46 20.19 6.26 -15.43
C ILE A 46 21.52 5.82 -14.84
N ALA A 47 22.61 5.84 -15.61
CA ALA A 47 23.95 5.50 -15.11
C ALA A 47 24.40 6.45 -14.00
N VAL A 48 24.21 7.76 -14.19
CA VAL A 48 24.54 8.78 -13.18
C VAL A 48 23.68 8.60 -11.93
N TRP A 49 22.37 8.35 -12.09
CA TRP A 49 21.47 8.09 -10.97
C TRP A 49 21.87 6.85 -10.17
N ARG A 50 22.16 5.72 -10.84
CA ARG A 50 22.62 4.48 -10.18
C ARG A 50 23.86 4.69 -9.32
N GLU A 51 24.81 5.50 -9.80
CA GLU A 51 26.01 5.81 -9.02
C GLU A 51 25.69 6.64 -7.77
N ARG A 52 24.78 7.62 -7.88
CA ARG A 52 24.30 8.38 -6.70
C ARG A 52 23.58 7.47 -5.70
N GLU A 53 22.74 6.56 -6.17
CA GLU A 53 22.04 5.59 -5.32
C GLU A 53 23.02 4.65 -4.60
N ARG A 54 24.07 4.19 -5.30
CA ARG A 54 25.12 3.35 -4.73
C ARG A 54 25.85 4.05 -3.58
N GLN A 55 26.11 5.36 -3.72
CA GLN A 55 26.68 6.19 -2.67
C GLN A 55 25.73 6.36 -1.48
N ALA A 56 24.41 6.37 -1.71
CA ALA A 56 23.38 6.36 -0.68
C ALA A 56 23.08 4.96 -0.10
N GLY A 57 23.94 3.97 -0.36
CA GLY A 57 23.80 2.60 0.16
C GLY A 57 22.77 1.73 -0.55
N ARG A 58 22.32 2.14 -1.73
CA ARG A 58 21.32 1.44 -2.54
C ARG A 58 21.92 1.05 -3.88
N ALA A 59 22.36 -0.20 -4.02
CA ALA A 59 22.91 -0.67 -5.29
C ALA A 59 21.81 -1.33 -6.12
N GLN A 60 21.67 -0.91 -7.37
CA GLN A 60 20.80 -1.57 -8.34
C GLN A 60 21.65 -2.13 -9.47
N ASP A 61 21.45 -3.39 -9.81
CA ASP A 61 22.14 -4.04 -10.91
C ASP A 61 21.16 -4.85 -11.77
N CYS A 62 21.52 -5.04 -13.05
CA CYS A 62 20.76 -5.79 -14.03
C CYS A 62 21.71 -6.73 -14.78
N ALA A 63 21.40 -8.02 -14.83
CA ALA A 63 22.14 -8.96 -15.67
C ALA A 63 22.07 -8.61 -17.17
N SER A 64 20.97 -7.99 -17.59
CA SER A 64 20.81 -7.43 -18.94
C SER A 64 20.01 -6.13 -18.89
N HIS A 65 20.36 -5.19 -19.77
CA HIS A 65 19.74 -3.88 -19.86
C HIS A 65 19.46 -3.53 -21.32
N SER A 66 18.25 -3.07 -21.62
CA SER A 66 17.89 -2.59 -22.95
C SER A 66 16.90 -1.43 -22.87
N ILE A 67 17.02 -0.47 -23.77
CA ILE A 67 16.06 0.63 -23.94
C ILE A 67 15.31 0.44 -25.26
N GLY A 68 13.98 0.50 -25.20
CA GLY A 68 13.07 0.33 -26.32
C GLY A 68 11.84 1.24 -26.21
N GLY A 69 10.77 0.92 -26.95
CA GLY A 69 9.51 1.67 -26.88
C GLY A 69 9.24 2.64 -28.06
N TYR A 70 10.08 2.63 -29.09
CA TYR A 70 9.85 3.39 -30.30
C TYR A 70 8.45 3.12 -30.89
N PRO A 71 7.70 4.13 -31.35
CA PRO A 71 8.07 5.55 -31.41
C PRO A 71 7.55 6.42 -30.25
N PHE A 72 6.68 5.91 -29.38
CA PHE A 72 5.86 6.75 -28.49
C PHE A 72 6.16 6.61 -27.00
N ARG A 73 7.13 5.77 -26.63
CA ARG A 73 7.56 5.60 -25.23
C ARG A 73 9.06 5.35 -25.13
N ILE A 74 9.61 5.58 -23.95
CA ILE A 74 10.93 5.13 -23.55
C ILE A 74 10.73 4.06 -22.50
N GLU A 75 11.05 2.82 -22.86
CA GLU A 75 10.92 1.63 -22.02
C GLU A 75 12.32 1.12 -21.68
N VAL A 76 12.59 0.96 -20.39
CA VAL A 76 13.83 0.41 -19.84
C VAL A 76 13.52 -0.98 -19.31
N ARG A 77 14.15 -2.01 -19.87
CA ARG A 77 14.02 -3.40 -19.41
C ARG A 77 15.29 -3.80 -18.68
N CYS A 78 15.13 -4.23 -17.43
CA CYS A 78 16.18 -4.74 -16.55
C CYS A 78 15.91 -6.22 -16.28
N GLY A 79 16.61 -7.10 -17.00
CA GLY A 79 16.52 -8.55 -16.80
C GLY A 79 17.49 -9.00 -15.70
N GLY A 80 17.06 -9.89 -14.82
CA GLY A 80 17.81 -10.31 -13.64
C GLY A 80 18.10 -9.13 -12.71
N ALA A 81 17.07 -8.34 -12.41
CA ALA A 81 17.18 -7.16 -11.56
C ALA A 81 17.56 -7.58 -10.13
N SER A 82 18.58 -6.93 -9.59
CA SER A 82 19.00 -7.10 -8.20
C SER A 82 19.10 -5.74 -7.52
N PHE A 83 18.57 -5.65 -6.31
CA PHE A 83 18.56 -4.43 -5.51
C PHE A 83 19.10 -4.73 -4.12
N GLU A 84 20.25 -4.14 -3.79
CA GLU A 84 20.89 -4.27 -2.48
C GLU A 84 20.63 -3.00 -1.67
N LEU A 85 20.05 -3.19 -0.49
CA LEU A 85 19.80 -2.17 0.51
C LEU A 85 20.79 -2.37 1.65
N ARG A 86 21.84 -1.56 1.70
CA ARG A 86 22.81 -1.59 2.80
C ARG A 86 22.18 -1.05 4.07
N GLY A 87 22.21 -1.84 5.12
CA GLY A 87 21.55 -1.53 6.38
C GLY A 87 21.99 -2.49 7.47
N ARG A 88 21.15 -2.64 8.49
CA ARG A 88 21.31 -3.66 9.53
C ARG A 88 19.96 -4.37 9.71
N PRO A 89 19.73 -5.52 9.05
CA PRO A 89 20.62 -6.24 8.12
C PRO A 89 20.69 -5.58 6.72
N THR A 90 21.68 -5.98 5.91
CA THR A 90 21.70 -5.68 4.47
C THR A 90 20.73 -6.62 3.78
N LEU A 91 19.84 -6.08 2.96
CA LEU A 91 18.84 -6.88 2.23
C LEU A 91 19.17 -6.89 0.73
N GLN A 92 19.02 -8.04 0.10
CA GLN A 92 19.08 -8.23 -1.33
C GLN A 92 17.69 -8.63 -1.84
N LEU A 93 17.20 -7.90 -2.83
CA LEU A 93 15.93 -8.10 -3.49
C LEU A 93 16.19 -8.49 -4.94
N LYS A 94 15.77 -9.69 -5.36
CA LYS A 94 15.97 -10.20 -6.73
C LYS A 94 14.64 -10.37 -7.44
N LEU A 95 14.61 -9.94 -8.71
CA LEU A 95 13.45 -10.01 -9.60
C LEU A 95 13.92 -10.48 -10.99
N PRO A 96 13.23 -11.45 -11.62
CA PRO A 96 13.55 -11.90 -12.98
C PRO A 96 13.53 -10.79 -14.02
N LEU A 97 12.55 -9.87 -13.93
CA LEU A 97 12.42 -8.77 -14.89
C LEU A 97 11.71 -7.58 -14.24
N ALA A 98 12.29 -6.39 -14.40
CA ALA A 98 11.65 -5.12 -14.13
C ALA A 98 11.63 -4.29 -15.42
N VAL A 99 10.46 -3.79 -15.79
CA VAL A 99 10.25 -2.92 -16.95
C VAL A 99 9.75 -1.58 -16.45
N VAL A 100 10.40 -0.49 -16.84
CA VAL A 100 10.00 0.87 -16.48
C VAL A 100 9.79 1.68 -17.75
N ALA A 101 8.62 2.29 -17.92
CA ALA A 101 8.25 3.03 -19.11
C ALA A 101 7.78 4.45 -18.78
N VAL A 102 8.11 5.38 -19.68
CA VAL A 102 7.58 6.75 -19.73
C VAL A 102 7.00 7.00 -21.11
N GLN A 103 5.79 7.55 -21.17
CA GLN A 103 5.16 7.93 -22.43
C GLN A 103 5.71 9.28 -22.89
N VAL A 104 6.05 9.42 -24.17
CA VAL A 104 6.61 10.70 -24.69
C VAL A 104 5.59 11.84 -24.59
N TYR A 105 4.29 11.52 -24.62
CA TYR A 105 3.19 12.48 -24.50
C TYR A 105 2.71 12.71 -23.05
N ASP A 106 3.16 11.90 -22.07
CA ASP A 106 2.92 12.13 -20.64
C ASP A 106 4.23 11.85 -19.87
N PRO A 107 5.26 12.72 -20.03
CA PRO A 107 6.60 12.46 -19.47
C PRO A 107 6.65 12.53 -17.95
N LYS A 108 5.56 13.00 -17.31
CA LYS A 108 5.45 13.09 -15.85
C LYS A 108 4.97 11.79 -15.22
N LEU A 109 4.50 10.82 -16.02
CA LEU A 109 4.02 9.53 -15.55
C LEU A 109 5.05 8.45 -15.86
N LEU A 110 5.63 7.91 -14.80
CA LEU A 110 6.48 6.72 -14.81
C LEU A 110 5.63 5.51 -14.46
N ILE A 111 5.69 4.44 -15.26
CA ILE A 111 5.00 3.17 -15.01
C ILE A 111 6.05 2.07 -14.90
N GLY A 112 5.97 1.27 -13.85
CA GLY A 112 6.81 0.09 -13.66
C GLY A 112 5.96 -1.18 -13.71
N GLU A 113 6.45 -2.21 -14.38
CA GLU A 113 5.89 -3.57 -14.37
C GLU A 113 6.96 -4.54 -13.91
N PHE A 114 6.60 -5.42 -12.97
CA PHE A 114 7.54 -6.34 -12.34
C PHE A 114 7.08 -7.77 -12.55
N THR A 115 7.99 -8.63 -12.99
CA THR A 115 7.75 -10.07 -13.13
C THR A 115 8.29 -10.77 -11.89
N GLY A 116 7.44 -11.55 -11.22
CA GLY A 116 7.79 -12.33 -10.04
C GLY A 116 8.54 -13.63 -10.37
N PRO A 117 9.05 -14.33 -9.35
CA PRO A 117 8.95 -13.95 -7.94
C PRO A 117 9.95 -12.86 -7.54
N LEU A 118 9.61 -12.08 -6.52
CA LEU A 118 10.54 -11.28 -5.74
C LEU A 118 11.12 -12.14 -4.63
N GLU A 119 12.43 -12.35 -4.66
CA GLU A 119 13.16 -13.00 -3.58
C GLU A 119 13.81 -11.96 -2.69
N ILE A 120 13.58 -12.05 -1.38
CA ILE A 120 14.17 -11.20 -0.35
C ILE A 120 15.11 -12.07 0.46
N SER A 121 16.40 -11.74 0.47
CA SER A 121 17.42 -12.49 1.21
C SER A 121 18.44 -11.54 1.83
N GLU A 122 19.28 -12.04 2.72
CA GLU A 122 20.57 -11.40 2.97
C GLU A 122 21.54 -11.75 1.83
N PRO A 123 22.55 -10.91 1.53
CA PRO A 123 23.54 -11.22 0.52
C PRO A 123 24.22 -12.57 0.76
N GLY A 124 24.08 -13.50 -0.19
CA GLY A 124 24.67 -14.85 -0.11
C GLY A 124 23.92 -15.83 0.81
N GLY A 125 22.85 -15.40 1.48
CA GLY A 125 22.01 -16.26 2.31
C GLY A 125 20.82 -16.87 1.55
N PRO A 126 20.09 -17.83 2.17
CA PRO A 126 18.85 -18.33 1.62
C PRO A 126 17.76 -17.23 1.62
N PRO A 127 16.74 -17.33 0.75
CA PRO A 127 15.60 -16.41 0.76
C PRO A 127 14.88 -16.42 2.12
N ALA A 128 14.77 -15.25 2.73
CA ALA A 128 13.98 -15.01 3.94
C ALA A 128 12.50 -14.76 3.61
N GLY A 129 12.21 -14.32 2.39
CA GLY A 129 10.84 -14.12 1.91
C GLY A 129 10.76 -14.27 0.40
N ILE A 130 9.68 -14.88 -0.08
CA ILE A 130 9.39 -15.03 -1.50
C ILE A 130 8.01 -14.46 -1.75
N VAL A 131 7.94 -13.38 -2.54
CA VAL A 131 6.68 -12.76 -2.93
C VAL A 131 6.42 -13.06 -4.40
N ASN A 132 5.29 -13.67 -4.71
CA ASN A 132 4.89 -13.96 -6.08
C ASN A 132 3.56 -13.28 -6.40
N TRP A 133 3.27 -13.08 -7.69
CA TRP A 133 2.05 -12.46 -8.19
C TRP A 133 1.85 -12.83 -9.66
N THR A 134 0.63 -12.67 -10.16
CA THR A 134 0.31 -12.82 -11.59
C THR A 134 0.62 -11.53 -12.35
N SER A 135 0.36 -10.37 -11.74
CA SER A 135 0.70 -9.05 -12.28
C SER A 135 1.08 -8.10 -11.15
N ALA A 136 2.15 -7.33 -11.33
CA ALA A 136 2.52 -6.24 -10.43
C ALA A 136 2.86 -5.00 -11.25
N GLN A 137 2.11 -3.92 -11.00
CA GLN A 137 2.30 -2.63 -11.64
C GLN A 137 2.46 -1.54 -10.58
N ALA A 138 3.42 -0.66 -10.80
CA ALA A 138 3.58 0.57 -10.02
C ALA A 138 3.51 1.77 -10.96
N SER A 139 3.10 2.92 -10.43
CA SER A 139 3.17 4.18 -11.18
C SER A 139 3.50 5.35 -10.27
N VAL A 140 4.27 6.30 -10.77
CA VAL A 140 4.61 7.54 -10.07
C VAL A 140 4.37 8.71 -11.01
N ARG A 141 3.63 9.73 -10.55
CA ARG A 141 3.39 10.99 -11.25
C ARG A 141 4.03 12.16 -10.50
N GLY A 142 4.53 13.17 -11.21
CA GLY A 142 4.95 14.47 -10.65
C GLY A 142 6.44 14.82 -10.78
N LEU A 143 7.24 13.98 -11.41
CA LEU A 143 8.69 14.20 -11.54
C LEU A 143 9.01 15.51 -12.32
N PRO A 144 10.10 16.24 -11.97
CA PRO A 144 11.11 15.95 -10.94
C PRO A 144 10.96 16.71 -9.61
N ALA A 145 10.08 17.72 -9.53
CA ALA A 145 10.02 18.65 -8.38
C ALA A 145 9.29 18.08 -7.14
N GLY A 146 8.49 17.01 -7.29
CA GLY A 146 7.83 16.34 -6.19
C GLY A 146 6.90 15.23 -6.67
N VAL A 147 6.63 14.24 -5.84
CA VAL A 147 5.69 13.16 -6.21
C VAL A 147 4.26 13.67 -6.03
N GLU A 148 3.45 13.72 -7.10
CA GLU A 148 2.02 14.06 -7.05
C GLU A 148 1.17 12.85 -6.67
N ARG A 149 1.56 11.66 -7.13
CA ARG A 149 0.87 10.40 -6.84
C ARG A 149 1.82 9.23 -7.02
N ALA A 150 1.77 8.27 -6.11
CA ALA A 150 2.35 6.94 -6.25
C ALA A 150 1.24 5.90 -6.16
N SER A 151 1.36 4.81 -6.90
CA SER A 151 0.42 3.69 -6.86
C SER A 151 1.15 2.38 -7.10
N LEU A 152 0.66 1.33 -6.46
CA LEU A 152 1.13 -0.05 -6.58
C LEU A 152 -0.10 -0.95 -6.60
N ALA A 153 -0.17 -1.85 -7.58
CA ALA A 153 -1.24 -2.83 -7.70
C ALA A 153 -0.63 -4.20 -7.95
N LEU A 154 -1.05 -5.20 -7.16
CA LEU A 154 -0.69 -6.59 -7.33
C LEU A 154 -1.96 -7.43 -7.52
N VAL A 155 -1.91 -8.34 -8.48
CA VAL A 155 -2.96 -9.34 -8.76
C VAL A 155 -2.47 -10.69 -8.28
N GLU A 156 -3.30 -11.35 -7.49
CA GLU A 156 -3.01 -12.64 -6.86
C GLU A 156 -1.67 -12.69 -6.09
N PRO A 157 -1.34 -11.67 -5.26
CA PRO A 157 -0.09 -11.72 -4.53
C PRO A 157 -0.10 -12.86 -3.50
N THR A 158 1.01 -13.57 -3.42
CA THR A 158 1.30 -14.56 -2.37
C THR A 158 2.64 -14.24 -1.72
N VAL A 159 2.70 -14.32 -0.40
CA VAL A 159 3.96 -14.21 0.36
C VAL A 159 4.22 -15.53 1.02
N ARG A 160 5.42 -16.06 0.81
CA ARG A 160 5.96 -17.21 1.54
C ARG A 160 7.09 -16.72 2.43
N ASP A 161 7.04 -17.15 3.68
CA ASP A 161 8.12 -16.98 4.63
C ASP A 161 8.60 -18.39 5.02
N PRO A 162 9.78 -18.82 4.54
CA PRO A 162 10.31 -20.15 4.83
C PRO A 162 10.49 -20.42 6.32
N SER A 163 10.64 -19.39 7.16
CA SER A 163 10.80 -19.54 8.61
C SER A 163 9.47 -19.80 9.35
N ILE A 164 8.36 -19.29 8.81
CA ILE A 164 7.02 -19.44 9.41
C ILE A 164 6.29 -20.64 8.84
N ALA A 165 6.30 -20.79 7.52
CA ALA A 165 5.42 -21.72 6.82
C ALA A 165 6.14 -22.53 5.74
N ALA A 166 7.44 -22.79 5.87
CA ALA A 166 8.26 -23.61 4.97
C ALA A 166 7.99 -23.40 3.47
N ASN A 167 6.99 -24.07 2.89
CA ASN A 167 6.59 -23.96 1.48
C ASN A 167 5.21 -23.31 1.25
N ASP A 168 4.39 -23.16 2.29
CA ASP A 168 3.05 -22.57 2.21
C ASP A 168 3.10 -21.04 2.23
N ALA A 169 2.09 -20.41 1.63
CA ALA A 169 1.93 -18.98 1.71
C ALA A 169 1.45 -18.57 3.10
N VAL A 170 2.15 -17.61 3.72
CA VAL A 170 1.71 -16.95 4.97
C VAL A 170 0.67 -15.86 4.72
N PHE A 171 0.61 -15.35 3.48
CA PHE A 171 -0.36 -14.38 3.04
C PHE A 171 -0.71 -14.63 1.57
N ARG A 172 -1.98 -14.48 1.24
CA ARG A 172 -2.49 -14.47 -0.14
C ARG A 172 -3.67 -13.53 -0.26
N ALA A 173 -3.84 -12.88 -1.41
CA ALA A 173 -5.02 -12.08 -1.72
C ALA A 173 -5.39 -12.21 -3.19
N ARG A 174 -6.62 -11.83 -3.58
CA ARG A 174 -7.00 -11.71 -4.99
C ARG A 174 -6.43 -10.44 -5.62
N ARG A 175 -6.44 -9.34 -4.86
CA ARG A 175 -5.89 -8.05 -5.28
C ARG A 175 -5.38 -7.27 -4.07
N LEU A 176 -4.26 -6.59 -4.25
CA LEU A 176 -3.71 -5.62 -3.29
C LEU A 176 -3.40 -4.35 -4.05
N GLU A 177 -3.95 -3.23 -3.60
CA GLU A 177 -3.65 -1.90 -4.15
C GLU A 177 -3.23 -0.95 -3.03
N LEU A 178 -2.20 -0.18 -3.30
CA LEU A 178 -1.72 0.88 -2.42
C LEU A 178 -1.58 2.15 -3.26
N HIS A 179 -2.17 3.23 -2.79
CA HIS A 179 -2.08 4.55 -3.40
C HIS A 179 -1.59 5.56 -2.38
N GLY A 180 -0.84 6.54 -2.83
CA GLY A 180 -0.36 7.64 -2.01
C GLY A 180 -0.31 8.94 -2.80
N ARG A 181 -0.65 10.07 -2.18
CA ARG A 181 -0.47 11.41 -2.74
C ARG A 181 -0.23 12.43 -1.64
N PRO A 182 0.54 13.50 -1.89
CA PRO A 182 0.58 14.63 -0.97
C PRO A 182 -0.80 15.29 -0.86
N VAL A 183 -1.11 15.81 0.32
CA VAL A 183 -2.31 16.61 0.55
C VAL A 183 -2.06 18.04 0.07
N ALA A 184 -3.03 18.62 -0.64
CA ALA A 184 -2.94 20.01 -1.10
C ALA A 184 -2.76 20.97 0.10
N GLY A 185 -1.77 21.86 0.01
CA GLY A 185 -1.43 22.80 1.09
C GLY A 185 -0.42 22.28 2.13
N SER A 186 0.10 21.06 1.99
CA SER A 186 1.22 20.60 2.81
C SER A 186 2.51 21.35 2.47
N THR A 187 3.31 21.72 3.48
CA THR A 187 4.62 22.34 3.28
C THR A 187 5.71 21.29 3.12
N ALA A 188 6.86 21.65 2.52
CA ALA A 188 8.00 20.75 2.41
C ALA A 188 8.56 20.30 3.77
N ASP A 189 8.43 21.14 4.80
CA ASP A 189 8.92 20.86 6.15
C ASP A 189 7.98 19.96 6.96
N ASN A 190 6.68 19.94 6.64
CA ASN A 190 5.70 19.06 7.27
C ASN A 190 4.74 18.48 6.22
N PRO A 191 5.21 17.51 5.41
CA PRO A 191 4.39 16.90 4.39
C PRO A 191 3.27 16.05 5.01
N PHE A 192 2.07 16.22 4.48
CA PHE A 192 0.94 15.34 4.74
C PHE A 192 0.74 14.44 3.53
N VAL A 193 0.63 13.14 3.75
CA VAL A 193 0.44 12.16 2.68
C VAL A 193 -0.86 11.42 2.92
N GLU A 194 -1.80 11.56 1.99
CA GLU A 194 -2.99 10.73 1.96
C GLU A 194 -2.62 9.38 1.34
N THR A 195 -2.97 8.30 2.02
CA THR A 195 -2.75 6.92 1.58
C THR A 195 -4.07 6.17 1.52
N ALA A 196 -4.17 5.25 0.56
CA ALA A 196 -5.30 4.34 0.45
C ALA A 196 -4.78 2.91 0.21
N LEU A 197 -5.29 1.95 0.97
CA LEU A 197 -5.02 0.53 0.86
C LEU A 197 -6.34 -0.19 0.53
N ARG A 198 -6.31 -0.98 -0.54
CA ARG A 198 -7.39 -1.90 -0.89
C ARG A 198 -6.86 -3.32 -0.90
N LEU A 199 -7.53 -4.21 -0.17
CA LEU A 199 -7.26 -5.65 -0.16
C LEU A 199 -8.55 -6.37 -0.52
N GLU A 200 -8.46 -7.34 -1.44
CA GLU A 200 -9.58 -8.17 -1.84
C GLU A 200 -9.27 -9.63 -1.54
N ALA A 201 -10.17 -10.29 -0.80
CA ALA A 201 -10.09 -11.69 -0.41
C ALA A 201 -8.73 -12.08 0.21
N ALA A 202 -8.20 -11.24 1.12
CA ALA A 202 -6.94 -11.49 1.80
C ALA A 202 -7.09 -12.61 2.86
N VAL A 203 -6.13 -13.53 2.89
CA VAL A 203 -6.06 -14.66 3.84
C VAL A 203 -4.63 -14.77 4.36
N ALA A 204 -4.50 -14.92 5.68
CA ALA A 204 -3.24 -15.12 6.39
C ALA A 204 -3.44 -16.07 7.58
N ASP A 205 -3.93 -17.29 7.31
CA ASP A 205 -4.23 -18.32 8.30
C ASP A 205 -3.00 -18.71 9.15
N LYS A 206 -1.80 -18.59 8.59
CA LYS A 206 -0.54 -18.86 9.29
C LYS A 206 -0.11 -17.76 10.26
N LEU A 207 -0.61 -16.54 10.08
CA LEU A 207 -0.27 -15.40 10.95
C LEU A 207 -1.24 -15.28 12.13
N HIS A 208 -2.54 -15.45 11.88
CA HIS A 208 -3.55 -15.37 12.92
C HIS A 208 -4.82 -16.17 12.56
N PRO A 209 -5.45 -16.90 13.51
CA PRO A 209 -6.66 -17.68 13.23
C PRO A 209 -7.82 -16.84 12.67
N LEU A 210 -7.95 -15.58 13.10
CA LEU A 210 -8.97 -14.65 12.58
C LEU A 210 -8.76 -14.27 11.11
N ALA A 211 -7.54 -14.43 10.59
CA ALA A 211 -7.21 -14.17 9.20
C ALA A 211 -7.29 -15.43 8.33
N ALA A 212 -7.85 -16.54 8.83
CA ALA A 212 -7.99 -17.78 8.08
C ALA A 212 -9.09 -17.72 7.00
N LYS A 213 -10.05 -16.80 7.14
CA LYS A 213 -11.12 -16.57 6.18
C LYS A 213 -10.84 -15.30 5.35
N PRO A 214 -11.32 -15.22 4.10
CA PRO A 214 -11.10 -14.06 3.23
C PRO A 214 -11.58 -12.75 3.86
N ILE A 215 -10.69 -11.74 3.87
CA ILE A 215 -10.95 -10.39 4.37
C ILE A 215 -10.87 -9.42 3.19
N ASP A 216 -11.91 -8.60 3.03
CA ASP A 216 -11.87 -7.41 2.18
C ASP A 216 -11.59 -6.19 3.05
N ALA A 217 -10.61 -5.37 2.65
CA ALA A 217 -10.24 -4.15 3.36
C ALA A 217 -10.21 -2.95 2.41
N ASP A 218 -10.75 -1.82 2.86
CA ASP A 218 -10.66 -0.52 2.20
C ASP A 218 -10.33 0.54 3.27
N ILE A 219 -9.08 0.99 3.29
CA ILE A 219 -8.51 1.85 4.32
C ILE A 219 -7.96 3.10 3.66
N ALA A 220 -8.41 4.27 4.10
CA ALA A 220 -7.86 5.58 3.76
C ALA A 220 -7.35 6.27 5.03
N ALA A 221 -6.15 6.85 4.94
CA ALA A 221 -5.51 7.52 6.06
C ALA A 221 -4.69 8.73 5.60
N ILE A 222 -4.46 9.68 6.50
CA ILE A 222 -3.55 10.81 6.32
C ILE A 222 -2.37 10.60 7.27
N LEU A 223 -1.18 10.50 6.71
CA LEU A 223 0.09 10.39 7.43
C LEU A 223 0.72 11.77 7.59
N ARG A 224 1.08 12.14 8.81
CA ARG A 224 1.79 13.38 9.15
C ARG A 224 3.24 13.08 9.53
N GLY A 225 4.17 13.98 9.21
CA GLY A 225 5.58 13.85 9.61
C GLY A 225 6.40 12.84 8.79
N VAL A 226 5.97 12.49 7.57
CA VAL A 226 6.70 11.56 6.68
C VAL A 226 7.60 12.36 5.72
N ASN A 227 8.84 12.64 6.13
CA ASN A 227 9.76 13.47 5.34
C ASN A 227 10.98 12.73 4.78
N ASP A 228 11.31 11.54 5.31
CA ASP A 228 12.43 10.73 4.85
C ASP A 228 11.96 9.31 4.47
N ILE A 229 12.09 9.00 3.18
CA ILE A 229 11.76 7.69 2.62
C ILE A 229 12.98 6.79 2.44
N SER A 230 14.18 7.26 2.81
CA SER A 230 15.45 6.51 2.68
C SER A 230 15.38 5.20 3.45
N PRO A 231 15.67 4.04 2.82
CA PRO A 231 15.58 2.73 3.46
C PRO A 231 16.32 2.67 4.79
N LYS A 232 15.61 2.27 5.83
CA LYS A 232 16.13 2.09 7.19
C LYS A 232 15.29 1.01 7.88
N PRO A 233 15.82 0.33 8.91
CA PRO A 233 15.02 -0.62 9.69
C PRO A 233 13.72 0.03 10.20
N TRP A 234 12.62 -0.71 10.16
CA TRP A 234 11.30 -0.20 10.56
C TRP A 234 11.30 0.44 11.95
N ALA A 235 11.97 -0.18 12.91
CA ALA A 235 12.08 0.36 14.27
C ALA A 235 12.72 1.76 14.30
N ALA A 236 13.80 1.98 13.54
CA ALA A 236 14.42 3.30 13.43
C ALA A 236 13.48 4.32 12.79
N ARG A 237 12.74 3.90 11.75
CA ARG A 237 11.76 4.75 11.08
C ARG A 237 10.61 5.17 12.01
N PHE A 238 10.03 4.22 12.73
CA PHE A 238 8.95 4.52 13.66
C PHE A 238 9.41 5.41 14.80
N ARG A 239 10.64 5.23 15.29
CA ARG A 239 11.25 6.12 16.30
C ARG A 239 11.43 7.55 15.80
N GLU A 240 11.96 7.72 14.60
CA GLU A 240 12.12 9.06 14.00
C GLU A 240 10.77 9.73 13.71
N TRP A 241 9.81 8.96 13.20
CA TRP A 241 8.45 9.43 12.96
C TRP A 241 7.78 9.87 14.26
N GLN A 242 7.92 9.07 15.32
CA GLN A 242 7.42 9.40 16.66
C GLN A 242 8.08 10.67 17.21
N ALA A 243 9.40 10.82 17.08
CA ALA A 243 10.14 11.99 17.55
C ALA A 243 9.72 13.30 16.84
N ARG A 244 9.04 13.19 15.69
CA ARG A 244 8.52 14.33 14.90
C ARG A 244 7.02 14.59 15.13
N ASP A 245 6.46 14.03 16.21
CA ASP A 245 5.01 14.04 16.47
C ASP A 245 4.20 13.45 15.29
N GLY A 246 4.72 12.34 14.74
CA GLY A 246 4.08 11.59 13.68
C GLY A 246 2.71 11.06 14.10
N GLN A 247 1.72 11.28 13.24
CA GLN A 247 0.33 10.87 13.48
C GLN A 247 -0.26 10.22 12.22
N ILE A 248 -1.09 9.22 12.42
CA ILE A 248 -1.92 8.60 11.38
C ILE A 248 -3.39 8.90 11.69
N GLU A 249 -4.03 9.66 10.82
CA GLU A 249 -5.45 9.96 10.88
C GLU A 249 -6.18 9.01 9.92
N ILE A 250 -6.89 8.03 10.47
CA ILE A 250 -7.70 7.06 9.73
C ILE A 250 -9.03 7.73 9.41
N THR A 251 -9.19 8.17 8.16
CA THR A 251 -10.41 8.82 7.67
C THR A 251 -11.50 7.81 7.30
N LYS A 252 -11.09 6.59 6.92
CA LYS A 252 -11.96 5.45 6.67
C LYS A 252 -11.16 4.17 6.86
N ALA A 253 -11.66 3.22 7.64
CA ALA A 253 -11.16 1.85 7.63
C ALA A 253 -12.34 0.90 7.62
N ARG A 254 -12.62 0.29 6.47
CA ARG A 254 -13.67 -0.71 6.31
C ARG A 254 -13.04 -2.08 6.18
N LEU A 255 -13.44 -3.01 7.04
CA LEU A 255 -13.08 -4.42 7.01
C LEU A 255 -14.36 -5.25 6.87
N ALA A 256 -14.37 -6.22 5.97
CA ALA A 256 -15.46 -7.16 5.82
C ALA A 256 -14.93 -8.59 5.75
N GLN A 257 -15.59 -9.48 6.49
CA GLN A 257 -15.31 -10.91 6.50
C GLN A 257 -16.64 -11.65 6.71
N GLU A 258 -17.08 -12.38 5.69
CA GLU A 258 -18.40 -13.03 5.67
C GLU A 258 -19.53 -12.03 5.99
N ASP A 259 -20.26 -12.23 7.10
CA ASP A 259 -21.37 -11.37 7.52
C ASP A 259 -20.93 -10.23 8.48
N VAL A 260 -19.66 -10.17 8.85
CA VAL A 260 -19.12 -9.14 9.75
C VAL A 260 -18.59 -7.99 8.92
N ILE A 261 -19.03 -6.78 9.26
CA ILE A 261 -18.53 -5.54 8.66
C ILE A 261 -18.13 -4.62 9.80
N ALA A 262 -16.88 -4.16 9.80
CA ALA A 262 -16.38 -3.18 10.75
C ALA A 262 -15.93 -1.92 10.00
N VAL A 263 -16.39 -0.76 10.45
CA VAL A 263 -15.93 0.54 9.96
C VAL A 263 -15.33 1.33 11.12
N GLY A 264 -14.14 1.88 10.93
CA GLY A 264 -13.41 2.65 11.93
C GLY A 264 -12.88 3.98 11.39
N THR A 265 -12.84 4.97 12.27
CA THR A 265 -12.19 6.26 12.03
C THR A 265 -11.52 6.76 13.31
N GLY A 266 -10.43 7.49 13.21
CA GLY A 266 -9.79 8.10 14.39
C GLY A 266 -8.33 8.46 14.14
N VAL A 267 -7.63 8.80 15.22
CA VAL A 267 -6.22 9.23 15.14
C VAL A 267 -5.38 8.36 16.05
N LEU A 268 -4.29 7.85 15.51
CA LEU A 268 -3.28 7.11 16.28
C LEU A 268 -1.93 7.79 16.16
N LYS A 269 -1.14 7.68 17.22
CA LYS A 269 0.25 8.09 17.30
C LYS A 269 1.07 7.01 18.02
N LEU A 270 2.38 7.22 18.11
CA LEU A 270 3.25 6.37 18.91
C LEU A 270 3.67 7.05 20.19
N THR A 271 3.71 6.28 21.27
CA THR A 271 4.33 6.70 22.52
C THR A 271 5.87 6.69 22.39
N PRO A 272 6.61 7.32 23.31
CA PRO A 272 8.07 7.23 23.35
C PRO A 272 8.60 5.80 23.50
N ARG A 273 7.77 4.86 23.95
CA ARG A 273 8.09 3.42 24.08
C ARG A 273 7.71 2.62 22.84
N GLY A 274 7.22 3.27 21.77
CA GLY A 274 6.80 2.62 20.54
C GLY A 274 5.41 1.94 20.60
N GLY A 275 4.67 2.12 21.68
CA GLY A 275 3.28 1.65 21.80
C GLY A 275 2.32 2.54 21.02
N LEU A 276 1.21 1.98 20.52
CA LEU A 276 0.15 2.76 19.89
C LEU A 276 -0.67 3.53 20.93
N ASP A 277 -1.01 4.78 20.64
CA ASP A 277 -1.80 5.64 21.50
C ASP A 277 -2.83 6.43 20.68
N GLY A 278 -4.06 6.57 21.17
CA GLY A 278 -5.11 7.32 20.51
C GLY A 278 -6.50 6.68 20.59
N ASP A 279 -7.45 7.27 19.87
CA ASP A 279 -8.86 6.89 19.94
C ASP A 279 -9.40 6.58 18.54
N LEU A 280 -10.11 5.46 18.43
CA LEU A 280 -10.86 5.05 17.24
C LEU A 280 -12.34 4.94 17.58
N LYS A 281 -13.19 5.52 16.75
CA LYS A 281 -14.62 5.22 16.74
C LYS A 281 -14.85 4.07 15.78
N VAL A 282 -15.35 2.95 16.30
CA VAL A 282 -15.57 1.72 15.52
C VAL A 282 -17.06 1.40 15.52
N THR A 283 -17.59 1.02 14.36
CA THR A 283 -18.97 0.54 14.17
C THR A 283 -18.93 -0.84 13.55
N VAL A 284 -19.58 -1.81 14.19
CA VAL A 284 -19.53 -3.22 13.78
C VAL A 284 -20.92 -3.78 13.55
N VAL A 285 -21.13 -4.40 12.39
CA VAL A 285 -22.25 -5.30 12.09
C VAL A 285 -21.87 -6.72 12.52
N GLY A 286 -22.76 -7.40 13.24
CA GLY A 286 -22.52 -8.78 13.70
C GLY A 286 -21.49 -8.88 14.83
N ILE A 287 -21.51 -7.93 15.77
CA ILE A 287 -20.58 -7.86 16.91
C ILE A 287 -20.56 -9.16 17.74
N GLU A 288 -21.66 -9.90 17.78
CA GLU A 288 -21.76 -11.18 18.47
C GLU A 288 -20.81 -12.23 17.88
N LYS A 289 -20.64 -12.22 16.55
CA LYS A 289 -19.69 -13.11 15.87
C LYS A 289 -18.25 -12.71 16.19
N VAL A 290 -17.98 -11.41 16.29
CA VAL A 290 -16.67 -10.88 16.68
C VAL A 290 -16.33 -11.29 18.11
N LEU A 291 -17.23 -11.10 19.07
CA LEU A 291 -17.03 -11.50 20.47
C LEU A 291 -16.72 -13.00 20.61
N LYS A 292 -17.39 -13.85 19.83
CA LYS A 292 -17.09 -15.28 19.73
C LYS A 292 -15.72 -15.57 19.12
N MET A 293 -15.39 -14.88 18.03
CA MET A 293 -14.11 -15.04 17.33
C MET A 293 -12.91 -14.73 18.23
N PHE A 294 -13.01 -13.66 19.04
CA PHE A 294 -11.97 -13.27 19.97
C PHE A 294 -12.01 -14.03 21.31
N GLY A 295 -12.94 -14.97 21.49
CA GLY A 295 -13.08 -15.72 22.74
C GLY A 295 -13.37 -14.84 23.96
N ILE A 296 -13.87 -13.61 23.74
CA ILE A 296 -14.12 -12.64 24.81
C ILE A 296 -15.24 -13.17 25.72
N GLU A 297 -16.18 -13.96 25.18
CA GLU A 297 -17.18 -14.68 25.99
C GLU A 297 -16.53 -15.55 27.08
N ARG A 298 -15.44 -16.26 26.77
CA ARG A 298 -14.70 -17.07 27.75
C ARG A 298 -13.95 -16.23 28.77
N MET A 299 -13.24 -15.19 28.33
CA MET A 299 -12.54 -14.27 29.25
C MET A 299 -13.50 -13.57 30.22
N MET A 300 -14.71 -13.26 29.75
CA MET A 300 -15.78 -12.69 30.57
C MET A 300 -16.41 -13.72 31.51
N SER A 301 -16.58 -14.98 31.08
CA SER A 301 -17.19 -16.05 31.89
C SER A 301 -16.23 -16.72 32.88
N GLU A 302 -14.93 -16.78 32.58
CA GLU A 302 -13.88 -17.43 33.39
C GLU A 302 -13.27 -16.48 34.45
N GLY A 303 -13.80 -15.27 34.61
CA GLY A 303 -13.68 -14.55 35.89
C GLY A 303 -12.45 -13.66 36.08
N GLN A 304 -11.71 -13.28 35.04
CA GLN A 304 -10.70 -12.20 35.19
C GLN A 304 -11.34 -10.83 35.40
N ILE A 305 -12.55 -10.61 34.87
CA ILE A 305 -13.39 -9.45 35.22
C ILE A 305 -14.20 -9.75 36.51
N GLY A 306 -14.55 -11.03 36.74
CA GLY A 306 -15.21 -11.50 37.96
C GLY A 306 -14.44 -11.21 39.25
N ALA A 307 -13.11 -11.10 39.22
CA ALA A 307 -12.32 -10.70 40.38
C ALA A 307 -12.62 -9.26 40.84
N THR A 308 -12.92 -8.34 39.91
CA THR A 308 -13.32 -6.96 40.24
C THR A 308 -14.77 -6.90 40.74
N PHE A 309 -15.66 -7.75 40.23
CA PHE A 309 -17.04 -7.86 40.70
C PHE A 309 -17.15 -8.58 42.05
N ASN A 310 -16.33 -9.61 42.31
CA ASN A 310 -16.26 -10.28 43.62
C ASN A 310 -15.69 -9.36 44.71
N ALA A 311 -14.82 -8.40 44.35
CA ALA A 311 -14.39 -7.36 45.26
C ALA A 311 -15.52 -6.36 45.57
N LEU A 312 -16.41 -6.10 44.60
CA LEU A 312 -17.61 -5.27 44.78
C LEU A 312 -18.71 -5.98 45.59
N ASP A 313 -18.88 -7.29 45.43
CA ASP A 313 -19.85 -8.14 46.16
C ASP A 313 -19.47 -8.29 47.65
N ARG A 314 -18.18 -8.11 47.99
CA ARG A 314 -17.71 -7.97 49.38
C ARG A 314 -18.06 -6.63 50.02
N LEU A 315 -18.35 -5.60 49.23
CA LEU A 315 -18.69 -4.26 49.71
C LEU A 315 -20.21 -4.06 49.82
N MET A 316 -21.03 -4.77 49.03
CA MET A 316 -22.49 -4.74 49.12
C MET A 316 -23.11 -6.09 48.67
N PRO A 317 -23.63 -6.92 49.59
CA PRO A 317 -24.25 -8.20 49.22
C PRO A 317 -25.63 -7.98 48.59
N GLY A 318 -25.87 -8.56 47.40
CA GLY A 318 -27.21 -8.62 46.79
C GLY A 318 -27.31 -8.39 45.28
N LEU A 319 -26.22 -8.03 44.60
CA LEU A 319 -26.24 -7.75 43.15
C LEU A 319 -25.88 -8.96 42.27
N GLY A 320 -25.35 -10.05 42.85
CA GLY A 320 -24.97 -11.27 42.13
C GLY A 320 -26.11 -12.03 41.44
N GLY A 321 -27.37 -11.79 41.82
CA GLY A 321 -28.54 -12.45 41.23
C GLY A 321 -29.00 -11.88 39.88
N ILE A 322 -28.65 -10.63 39.58
CA ILE A 322 -29.21 -9.90 38.43
C ILE A 322 -28.29 -10.02 37.19
N ALA A 323 -27.03 -10.41 37.37
CA ALA A 323 -26.06 -10.55 36.30
C ALA A 323 -26.11 -11.92 35.57
N ARG A 324 -26.71 -12.95 36.16
CA ARG A 324 -26.71 -14.32 35.58
C ARG A 324 -27.77 -14.58 34.52
N GLN A 325 -28.85 -13.79 34.46
CA GLN A 325 -30.02 -14.13 33.63
C GLN A 325 -30.14 -13.33 32.32
N SER A 326 -29.31 -12.32 32.08
CA SER A 326 -29.48 -11.46 30.89
C SER A 326 -28.15 -10.89 30.38
N ALA A 327 -27.16 -11.75 30.14
CA ALA A 327 -25.85 -11.32 29.68
C ALA A 327 -25.89 -10.73 28.24
N ALA A 328 -26.56 -11.36 27.27
CA ALA A 328 -26.37 -10.94 25.87
C ALA A 328 -26.96 -9.55 25.48
N PRO A 329 -28.24 -9.21 25.79
CA PRO A 329 -28.81 -7.94 25.30
C PRO A 329 -28.34 -6.70 26.07
N GLY A 330 -28.09 -6.85 27.38
CA GLY A 330 -27.65 -5.77 28.27
C GLY A 330 -26.16 -5.44 28.13
N LEU A 331 -25.31 -6.43 27.84
CA LEU A 331 -23.88 -6.21 27.60
C LEU A 331 -23.64 -5.45 26.30
N VAL A 332 -24.39 -5.71 25.23
CA VAL A 332 -24.29 -4.94 23.98
C VAL A 332 -24.66 -3.47 24.19
N ALA A 333 -25.64 -3.18 25.04
CA ALA A 333 -26.02 -1.81 25.40
C ALA A 333 -24.96 -1.10 26.27
N ALA A 334 -24.14 -1.85 27.02
CA ALA A 334 -23.01 -1.31 27.79
C ALA A 334 -21.74 -1.11 26.94
N LEU A 335 -21.59 -1.90 25.88
CA LEU A 335 -20.42 -1.88 25.00
C LEU A 335 -20.47 -0.74 23.97
N GLY A 336 -21.66 -0.34 23.52
CA GLY A 336 -21.79 0.70 22.51
C GLY A 336 -23.22 1.13 22.20
N GLN A 337 -23.35 2.17 21.38
CA GLN A 337 -24.63 2.68 20.91
C GLN A 337 -25.11 1.84 19.72
N ARG A 338 -26.36 1.39 19.76
CA ARG A 338 -27.00 0.76 18.59
C ARG A 338 -27.13 1.79 17.47
N THR A 339 -26.77 1.37 16.26
CA THR A 339 -26.80 2.18 15.06
C THR A 339 -27.08 1.29 13.85
N GLU A 340 -27.03 1.87 12.66
CA GLU A 340 -27.12 1.15 11.39
C GLU A 340 -25.83 1.36 10.59
N LEU A 341 -25.36 0.32 9.91
CA LEU A 341 -24.24 0.38 8.98
C LEU A 341 -24.59 -0.44 7.73
N GLU A 342 -24.54 0.20 6.56
CA GLU A 342 -24.87 -0.43 5.27
C GLU A 342 -26.24 -1.14 5.26
N GLY A 343 -27.28 -0.54 5.88
CA GLY A 343 -28.61 -1.13 5.91
C GLY A 343 -28.83 -2.18 7.00
N LYS A 344 -27.81 -2.45 7.83
CA LYS A 344 -27.80 -3.56 8.81
C LYS A 344 -27.68 -3.04 10.24
N PRO A 345 -28.30 -3.73 11.23
CA PRO A 345 -28.09 -3.43 12.64
C PRO A 345 -26.60 -3.51 13.01
N ALA A 346 -26.11 -2.47 13.66
CA ALA A 346 -24.71 -2.33 14.04
C ALA A 346 -24.58 -1.75 15.46
N VAL A 347 -23.38 -1.85 16.00
CA VAL A 347 -23.03 -1.30 17.32
C VAL A 347 -21.80 -0.42 17.16
N ALA A 348 -21.91 0.83 17.57
CA ALA A 348 -20.82 1.80 17.56
C ALA A 348 -20.23 1.96 18.96
N PHE A 349 -18.91 1.90 19.07
CA PHE A 349 -18.20 2.00 20.35
C PHE A 349 -16.84 2.71 20.18
N PRO A 350 -16.40 3.44 21.23
CA PRO A 350 -15.05 3.96 21.28
C PRO A 350 -14.07 2.83 21.62
N MET A 351 -13.00 2.75 20.84
CA MET A 351 -11.84 1.92 21.11
C MET A 351 -10.66 2.85 21.41
N ARG A 352 -9.99 2.63 22.54
CA ARG A 352 -8.85 3.46 22.96
C ARG A 352 -7.59 2.62 23.01
N PHE A 353 -6.50 3.18 22.50
CA PHE A 353 -5.16 2.64 22.59
C PHE A 353 -4.40 3.45 23.63
N VAL A 354 -3.81 2.78 24.62
CA VAL A 354 -2.95 3.40 25.62
C VAL A 354 -1.66 2.60 25.68
N ASP A 355 -0.62 3.13 25.03
CA ASP A 355 0.69 2.48 24.94
C ASP A 355 0.62 1.01 24.46
N GLY A 356 -0.15 0.75 23.42
CA GLY A 356 -0.37 -0.56 22.82
C GLY A 356 -1.49 -1.37 23.48
N ALA A 357 -1.89 -1.06 24.72
CA ALA A 357 -3.04 -1.71 25.34
C ALA A 357 -4.34 -1.25 24.67
N VAL A 358 -5.17 -2.20 24.23
CA VAL A 358 -6.41 -1.93 23.49
C VAL A 358 -7.60 -2.05 24.43
N PHE A 359 -8.36 -0.97 24.56
CA PHE A 359 -9.53 -0.87 25.42
C PHE A 359 -10.81 -0.75 24.60
N LEU A 360 -11.81 -1.54 24.97
CA LEU A 360 -13.20 -1.43 24.54
C LEU A 360 -14.03 -0.94 25.73
N GLY A 361 -14.33 0.36 25.76
CA GLY A 361 -14.87 0.99 26.97
C GLY A 361 -13.91 0.79 28.17
N PRO A 362 -14.36 0.27 29.32
CA PRO A 362 -13.50 0.05 30.48
C PRO A 362 -12.67 -1.25 30.40
N PHE A 363 -12.90 -2.11 29.41
CA PHE A 363 -12.30 -3.45 29.35
C PHE A 363 -11.09 -3.48 28.42
N GLN A 364 -9.95 -3.98 28.92
CA GLN A 364 -8.81 -4.27 28.07
C GLN A 364 -9.09 -5.57 27.28
N VAL A 365 -9.04 -5.47 25.95
CA VAL A 365 -9.35 -6.59 25.03
C VAL A 365 -8.12 -7.12 24.30
N GLY A 366 -6.99 -6.43 24.38
CA GLY A 366 -5.76 -6.86 23.72
C GLY A 366 -4.56 -5.99 24.04
N MET A 367 -3.43 -6.38 23.45
CA MET A 367 -2.16 -5.68 23.51
C MET A 367 -1.50 -5.75 22.13
N VAL A 368 -1.11 -4.59 21.60
CA VAL A 368 -0.28 -4.48 20.41
C VAL A 368 1.16 -4.31 20.87
N SER A 369 2.06 -5.13 20.34
CA SER A 369 3.49 -5.04 20.63
C SER A 369 4.06 -3.67 20.20
N PRO A 370 5.03 -3.11 20.93
CA PRO A 370 5.72 -1.91 20.52
C PRO A 370 6.36 -2.04 19.13
N LEU A 371 6.37 -0.93 18.38
CA LEU A 371 6.93 -0.90 17.03
C LEU A 371 8.45 -0.66 16.99
N PHE A 372 9.09 -0.28 18.10
CA PHE A 372 10.54 0.00 18.16
C PHE A 372 11.14 -0.01 19.57
#